data_AF-A0A7S0M9M2-F1
#
_entry.id   AF-A0A7S0M9M2-F1
#
_cell.length_a   1.000
_cell.length_b   1.000
_cell.length_c   1.000
_cell.angle_alpha   90.00
_cell.angle_beta   90.00
_cell.angle_gamma   90.00
#
_symmetry.space_group_name_H-M   'P 1'
#
loop_
_entity.id
_entity.type
_entity.pdbx_description
1 polymer ?
#
loop_
_entity_poly.entity_id
_entity_poly.type
_entity_poly.pdbx_seq_one_letter_code
_entity_poly.pdbx_strand_id
1 'polypeptide(L)'
;IYGSVEAAEATVAHCERAFPAAAAAAHMHRGCLTLAKGNFKAALSEFQTAVTLEPGNVTAATNLAVCLLYCKDLPRAIQALEAAVRANPAGGLTHAVAFNLCTLYDLEGADAPAKKRALQIVARAYAPEDFDPAACKL
;
A
#
# COMPACT_ATOMS: atom_id res chain seq x y z
N ILE A 1 3.25 18.06 32.79
CA ILE A 1 3.61 18.19 31.36
C ILE A 1 3.30 16.89 30.60
N TYR A 2 3.61 15.70 31.15
CA TYR A 2 3.26 14.41 30.51
C TYR A 2 1.74 14.15 30.34
N GLY A 3 0.91 14.48 31.34
CA GLY A 3 -0.54 14.22 31.29
C GLY A 3 -1.34 15.01 30.24
N SER A 4 -0.78 16.05 29.62
CA SER A 4 -1.45 16.77 28.51
C SER A 4 -1.13 16.18 27.14
N VAL A 5 0.02 15.50 27.00
CA VAL A 5 0.44 14.87 25.73
C VAL A 5 -0.30 13.55 25.54
N GLU A 6 -0.37 12.71 26.57
CA GLU A 6 -1.12 11.44 26.53
C GLU A 6 -2.62 11.67 26.30
N ALA A 7 -3.19 12.69 26.94
CA ALA A 7 -4.59 13.08 26.73
C ALA A 7 -4.82 13.61 25.30
N ALA A 8 -3.85 14.34 24.73
CA ALA A 8 -3.91 14.81 23.34
C ALA A 8 -3.81 13.64 22.35
N GLU A 9 -2.88 12.70 22.55
CA GLU A 9 -2.75 11.49 21.73
C GLU A 9 -4.00 10.61 21.78
N ALA A 10 -4.60 10.43 22.97
CA ALA A 10 -5.85 9.69 23.13
C ALA A 10 -7.01 10.37 22.38
N THR A 11 -7.06 11.71 22.41
CA THR A 11 -8.08 12.48 21.69
C THR A 11 -7.89 12.37 20.18
N VAL A 12 -6.65 12.46 19.69
CA VAL A 12 -6.32 12.25 18.26
C VAL A 12 -6.72 10.85 17.82
N ALA A 13 -6.32 9.81 18.56
CA ALA A 13 -6.68 8.43 18.26
C ALA A 13 -8.21 8.22 18.28
N HIS A 14 -8.93 8.89 19.18
CA HIS A 14 -10.39 8.86 19.21
C HIS A 14 -10.98 9.49 17.93
N CYS A 15 -10.49 10.66 17.51
CA CYS A 15 -10.92 11.33 16.29
C CYS A 15 -10.61 10.50 15.03
N GLU A 16 -9.43 9.87 14.96
CA GLU A 16 -9.04 9.00 13.84
C GLU A 16 -9.95 7.78 13.75
N ARG A 17 -10.34 7.20 14.89
CA ARG A 17 -11.31 6.10 14.94
C ARG A 17 -12.73 6.55 14.58
N ALA A 18 -13.11 7.78 14.92
CA ALA A 18 -14.41 8.34 14.57
C ALA A 18 -14.52 8.69 13.08
N PHE A 19 -13.41 9.08 12.45
CA PHE A 19 -13.35 9.51 11.05
C PHE A 19 -12.17 8.86 10.30
N PRO A 20 -12.18 7.53 10.12
CA PRO A 20 -11.03 6.78 9.61
C PRO A 20 -10.61 7.21 8.21
N ALA A 21 -11.57 7.53 7.33
CA ALA A 21 -11.26 7.96 5.96
C ALA A 21 -10.61 9.35 5.90
N ALA A 22 -11.10 10.30 6.70
CA ALA A 22 -10.50 11.63 6.77
C ALA A 22 -9.10 11.58 7.40
N ALA A 23 -8.92 10.74 8.42
CA ALA A 23 -7.61 10.49 9.03
C ALA A 23 -6.64 9.82 8.05
N ALA A 24 -7.07 8.80 7.31
CA ALA A 24 -6.26 8.15 6.27
C ALA A 24 -5.83 9.16 5.20
N ALA A 25 -6.73 10.03 4.74
CA ALA A 25 -6.41 11.10 3.80
C ALA A 25 -5.39 12.11 4.37
N ALA A 26 -5.50 12.46 5.65
CA ALA A 26 -4.53 13.36 6.30
C ALA A 26 -3.12 12.73 6.37
N HIS A 27 -3.03 11.46 6.74
CA HIS A 27 -1.79 10.69 6.72
C HIS A 27 -1.23 10.54 5.30
N MET A 28 -2.09 10.31 4.30
CA MET A 28 -1.69 10.29 2.89
C MET A 28 -1.02 11.59 2.47
N HIS A 29 -1.64 12.74 2.74
CA HIS A 29 -1.06 14.04 2.38
C HIS A 29 0.26 14.32 3.11
N ARG A 30 0.34 14.01 4.41
CA ARG A 30 1.60 14.12 5.18
C ARG A 30 2.69 13.21 4.63
N GLY A 31 2.34 11.96 4.31
CA GLY A 31 3.24 10.99 3.69
C GLY A 31 3.79 11.50 2.37
N CYS A 32 2.93 11.99 1.47
CA CYS A 32 3.32 12.56 0.19
C CYS A 32 4.25 13.77 0.34
N LEU A 33 3.94 14.69 1.25
CA LEU A 33 4.79 15.86 1.52
C LEU A 33 6.17 15.45 2.05
N THR A 34 6.20 14.42 2.90
CA THR A 34 7.44 13.91 3.50
C THR A 34 8.27 13.13 2.49
N LEU A 35 7.60 12.37 1.61
CA LEU A 35 8.20 11.68 0.47
C LEU A 35 8.83 12.67 -0.52
N ALA A 36 8.14 13.77 -0.82
CA ALA A 36 8.65 14.83 -1.69
C ALA A 36 9.91 15.52 -1.13
N LYS A 37 10.11 15.46 0.19
CA LYS A 37 11.33 15.93 0.89
C LYS A 37 12.44 14.87 0.94
N GLY A 38 12.22 13.69 0.35
CA GLY A 38 13.17 12.57 0.34
C GLY A 38 13.25 11.80 1.67
N ASN A 39 12.37 12.07 2.64
CA ASN A 39 12.40 11.37 3.92
C ASN A 39 11.51 10.12 3.90
N PHE A 40 12.01 9.07 3.24
CA PHE A 40 11.30 7.80 3.06
C PHE A 40 10.92 7.13 4.39
N LYS A 41 11.77 7.23 5.42
CA LYS A 41 11.51 6.58 6.72
C LYS A 41 10.35 7.24 7.47
N ALA A 42 10.25 8.56 7.44
CA ALA A 42 9.12 9.25 8.04
C ALA A 42 7.84 9.06 7.20
N ALA A 43 7.94 9.11 5.86
CA ALA A 43 6.81 8.86 4.97
C ALA A 43 6.24 7.44 5.13
N LEU A 44 7.11 6.44 5.36
CA LEU A 44 6.72 5.06 5.66
C LEU A 44 5.74 4.98 6.82
N SER A 45 6.02 5.69 7.93
CA SER A 45 5.13 5.70 9.10
C SER A 45 3.75 6.27 8.76
N GLU A 46 3.70 7.35 7.98
CA GLU A 46 2.44 7.97 7.59
C GLU A 46 1.61 7.04 6.70
N PHE A 47 2.23 6.45 5.67
CA PHE A 47 1.52 5.53 4.79
C PHE A 47 1.11 4.24 5.50
N GLN A 48 1.89 3.77 6.48
CA GLN A 48 1.53 2.60 7.27
C GLN A 48 0.28 2.87 8.13
N THR A 49 0.16 4.06 8.73
CA THR A 49 -1.08 4.47 9.41
C THR A 49 -2.25 4.57 8.42
N ALA A 50 -2.04 5.20 7.26
CA ALA A 50 -3.09 5.31 6.24
C ALA A 50 -3.62 3.94 5.77
N VAL A 51 -2.73 2.96 5.52
CA VAL A 51 -3.11 1.58 5.18
C VAL A 51 -3.81 0.87 6.34
N THR A 52 -3.45 1.17 7.59
CA THR A 52 -4.12 0.59 8.75
C THR A 52 -5.56 1.10 8.89
N LEU A 53 -5.78 2.39 8.61
CA LEU A 53 -7.09 3.03 8.64
C LEU A 53 -7.96 2.63 7.45
N GLU A 54 -7.36 2.46 6.27
CA GLU A 54 -8.02 2.00 5.04
C GLU A 54 -7.25 0.85 4.37
N PRO A 55 -7.46 -0.41 4.79
CA PRO A 55 -6.72 -1.56 4.27
C PRO A 55 -6.86 -1.81 2.76
N GLY A 56 -7.96 -1.36 2.16
CA GLY A 56 -8.20 -1.43 0.71
C GLY A 56 -7.68 -0.24 -0.10
N ASN A 57 -7.03 0.74 0.54
CA ASN A 57 -6.50 1.92 -0.15
C ASN A 57 -5.18 1.58 -0.86
N VAL A 58 -5.34 1.26 -2.14
CA VAL A 58 -4.25 0.79 -2.99
C VAL A 58 -3.24 1.88 -3.31
N THR A 59 -3.66 3.14 -3.34
CA THR A 59 -2.74 4.27 -3.48
C THR A 59 -1.84 4.39 -2.25
N ALA A 60 -2.41 4.26 -1.05
CA ALA A 60 -1.65 4.24 0.21
C ALA A 60 -0.67 3.06 0.26
N ALA A 61 -1.13 1.86 -0.11
CA ALA A 61 -0.29 0.67 -0.16
C ALA A 61 0.84 0.77 -1.20
N THR A 62 0.58 1.40 -2.35
CA THR A 62 1.61 1.65 -3.37
C THR A 62 2.68 2.60 -2.86
N ASN A 63 2.30 3.71 -2.23
CA ASN A 63 3.25 4.65 -1.64
C ASN A 63 4.03 4.03 -0.47
N LEU A 64 3.37 3.18 0.34
CA LEU A 64 4.04 2.39 1.39
C LEU A 64 5.08 1.44 0.79
N ALA A 65 4.74 0.71 -0.27
CA ALA A 65 5.66 -0.20 -0.96
C ALA A 65 6.87 0.54 -1.55
N VAL A 66 6.66 1.73 -2.13
CA VAL A 66 7.76 2.60 -2.58
C VAL A 66 8.67 2.97 -1.42
N CYS A 67 8.12 3.44 -0.29
CA CYS A 67 8.93 3.78 0.87
C CYS A 67 9.72 2.58 1.40
N LEU A 68 9.11 1.39 1.45
CA LEU A 68 9.75 0.15 1.86
C LEU A 68 10.89 -0.25 0.93
N LEU A 69 10.74 -0.09 -0.39
CA LEU A 69 11.82 -0.30 -1.35
C LEU A 69 13.02 0.62 -1.10
N TYR A 70 12.78 1.91 -0.88
CA TYR A 70 13.86 2.86 -0.52
C TYR A 70 14.50 2.53 0.82
N CYS A 71 13.74 1.92 1.74
CA CYS A 71 14.25 1.36 2.99
C CYS A 71 14.86 -0.06 2.85
N LYS A 72 14.97 -0.58 1.62
CA LYS A 72 15.52 -1.92 1.30
C LYS A 72 14.75 -3.09 1.93
N ASP A 73 13.46 -2.90 2.19
CA ASP A 73 12.55 -3.88 2.78
C ASP A 73 11.60 -4.44 1.72
N LEU A 74 12.19 -5.16 0.75
CA LEU A 74 11.47 -5.74 -0.39
C LEU A 74 10.33 -6.70 0.03
N PRO A 75 10.51 -7.61 1.01
CA PRO A 75 9.46 -8.54 1.41
C PRO A 75 8.21 -7.81 1.93
N ARG A 76 8.39 -6.75 2.74
CA ARG A 76 7.25 -5.97 3.24
C ARG A 76 6.62 -5.10 2.16
N ALA A 77 7.38 -4.63 1.16
CA ALA A 77 6.82 -3.92 0.02
C ALA A 77 5.84 -4.80 -0.77
N ILE A 78 6.22 -6.05 -1.04
CA ILE A 78 5.36 -7.05 -1.66
C ILE A 78 4.12 -7.29 -0.81
N GLN A 79 4.31 -7.56 0.48
CA GLN A 79 3.21 -7.86 1.41
C GLN A 79 2.18 -6.73 1.48
N ALA A 80 2.61 -5.47 1.45
CA ALA A 80 1.72 -4.31 1.51
C ALA A 80 0.78 -4.25 0.29
N LEU A 81 1.32 -4.42 -0.92
CA LEU A 81 0.50 -4.43 -2.15
C LEU A 81 -0.41 -5.65 -2.22
N GLU A 82 0.10 -6.84 -1.88
CA GLU A 82 -0.74 -8.04 -1.85
C GLU A 82 -1.89 -7.92 -0.84
N ALA A 83 -1.63 -7.34 0.34
CA ALA A 83 -2.66 -7.15 1.35
C ALA A 83 -3.75 -6.19 0.86
N ALA A 84 -3.38 -5.10 0.19
CA ALA A 84 -4.34 -4.16 -0.38
C ALA A 84 -5.19 -4.79 -1.49
N VAL A 85 -4.57 -5.60 -2.36
CA VAL A 85 -5.29 -6.39 -3.37
C VAL A 85 -6.23 -7.41 -2.71
N ARG A 86 -5.80 -8.11 -1.66
CA ARG A 86 -6.67 -9.05 -0.92
C ARG A 86 -7.83 -8.35 -0.22
N ALA A 87 -7.62 -7.15 0.30
CA ALA A 87 -8.65 -6.38 0.99
C ALA A 87 -9.74 -5.84 0.04
N ASN A 88 -9.36 -5.51 -1.21
CA ASN A 88 -10.29 -5.10 -2.23
C ASN A 88 -9.86 -5.65 -3.61
N PRO A 89 -10.21 -6.90 -3.96
CA PRO A 89 -9.74 -7.50 -5.21
C PRO A 89 -10.22 -6.78 -6.48
N ALA A 90 -11.48 -6.36 -6.52
CA ALA A 90 -12.08 -5.71 -7.69
C ALA A 90 -11.57 -4.27 -7.91
N GLY A 91 -11.36 -3.50 -6.84
CA GLY A 91 -10.85 -2.13 -6.94
C GLY A 91 -9.34 -2.01 -6.78
N GLY A 92 -8.69 -3.02 -6.21
CA GLY A 92 -7.29 -2.95 -5.83
C GLY A 92 -6.32 -3.59 -6.80
N LEU A 93 -6.78 -4.54 -7.61
CA LEU A 93 -5.99 -5.08 -8.70
C LEU A 93 -6.10 -4.21 -9.95
N THR A 94 -5.37 -3.09 -9.94
CA THR A 94 -5.24 -2.20 -11.09
C THR A 94 -4.03 -2.57 -11.96
N HIS A 95 -3.98 -2.08 -13.20
CA HIS A 95 -2.83 -2.24 -14.10
C HIS A 95 -1.50 -1.81 -13.46
N ALA A 96 -1.49 -0.66 -12.78
CA ALA A 96 -0.31 -0.16 -12.10
C ALA A 96 0.15 -1.08 -10.96
N VAL A 97 -0.80 -1.62 -10.18
CA VAL A 97 -0.49 -2.53 -9.06
C VAL A 97 0.00 -3.88 -9.57
N ALA A 98 -0.61 -4.41 -10.62
CA ALA A 98 -0.18 -5.65 -11.25
C ALA A 98 1.25 -5.51 -11.78
N PHE A 99 1.56 -4.41 -12.46
CA PHE A 99 2.90 -4.09 -12.92
C PHE A 99 3.92 -3.98 -11.77
N ASN A 100 3.55 -3.26 -10.71
CA ASN A 100 4.41 -3.11 -9.53
C ASN A 100 4.68 -4.46 -8.86
N LEU A 101 3.65 -5.28 -8.61
CA LEU A 101 3.81 -6.61 -8.02
C LEU A 101 4.68 -7.52 -8.88
N CYS A 102 4.47 -7.54 -10.20
CA CYS A 102 5.32 -8.30 -11.13
C CYS A 102 6.80 -7.87 -11.02
N THR A 103 7.07 -6.58 -10.99
CA THR A 103 8.42 -6.02 -10.85
C THR A 103 9.05 -6.40 -9.51
N LEU A 104 8.28 -6.32 -8.42
CA LEU A 104 8.74 -6.70 -7.09
C LEU A 104 9.03 -8.20 -6.97
N TYR A 105 8.18 -9.05 -7.56
CA TYR A 105 8.40 -10.49 -7.59
C TYR A 105 9.68 -10.86 -8.35
N ASP A 106 9.93 -10.22 -9.50
CA ASP A 106 11.16 -10.43 -10.26
C ASP A 106 12.40 -10.00 -9.47
N LEU A 107 12.29 -8.92 -8.69
CA LEU A 107 13.38 -8.44 -7.84
C LEU A 107 13.67 -9.37 -6.66
N GLU A 108 12.66 -10.06 -6.13
CA GLU A 108 12.80 -11.03 -5.04
C GLU A 108 13.38 -12.37 -5.52
N GLY A 109 13.04 -12.79 -6.74
CA GLY A 109 13.74 -13.84 -7.49
C GLY A 109 13.40 -15.30 -7.15
N ALA A 110 13.07 -15.63 -5.90
CA ALA A 110 12.89 -17.04 -5.49
C ALA A 110 11.64 -17.71 -6.10
N ASP A 111 10.50 -17.01 -6.11
CA ASP A 111 9.19 -17.57 -6.47
C ASP A 111 8.43 -16.74 -7.50
N ALA A 112 9.14 -15.89 -8.25
CA ALA A 112 8.51 -14.91 -9.16
C ALA A 112 7.51 -15.52 -10.15
N PRO A 113 7.79 -16.65 -10.82
CA PRO A 113 6.83 -17.26 -11.74
C PRO A 113 5.56 -17.77 -11.05
N ALA A 114 5.68 -18.33 -9.85
CA ALA A 114 4.54 -18.84 -9.10
C ALA A 114 3.65 -17.68 -8.61
N LYS A 115 4.26 -16.62 -8.08
CA LYS A 115 3.55 -15.41 -7.62
C LYS A 115 2.85 -14.67 -8.76
N LYS A 116 3.49 -14.56 -9.93
CA LYS A 116 2.87 -14.01 -11.15
C LYS A 116 1.68 -14.84 -11.63
N ARG A 117 1.78 -16.18 -11.63
CA ARG A 117 0.65 -17.06 -11.96
C ARG A 117 -0.51 -16.89 -10.98
N ALA A 118 -0.23 -16.79 -9.68
CA ALA A 118 -1.27 -16.52 -8.68
C ALA A 118 -1.98 -15.17 -8.95
N LEU A 119 -1.20 -14.13 -9.25
CA LEU A 119 -1.74 -12.81 -9.61
C LEU A 119 -2.62 -12.85 -10.86
N GLN A 120 -2.25 -13.63 -11.89
CA GLN A 120 -3.07 -13.83 -13.10
C GLN A 120 -4.43 -14.46 -12.80
N ILE A 121 -4.46 -15.44 -11.89
CA ILE A 121 -5.72 -16.10 -11.48
C ILE A 121 -6.64 -15.08 -10.82
N VAL A 122 -6.10 -14.24 -9.93
CA VAL A 122 -6.86 -13.16 -9.30
C VAL A 122 -7.31 -12.14 -10.35
N ALA A 123 -6.45 -11.76 -11.30
CA ALA A 123 -6.81 -10.81 -12.35
C ALA A 123 -7.96 -11.31 -13.22
N ARG A 124 -7.94 -12.57 -13.65
CA ARG A 124 -9.03 -13.17 -14.43
C ARG A 124 -10.36 -13.23 -13.66
N ALA A 125 -10.30 -13.32 -12.33
CA ALA A 125 -11.50 -13.42 -11.50
C ALA A 125 -12.12 -12.05 -11.16
N TYR A 126 -11.32 -10.98 -11.12
CA TYR A 126 -11.74 -9.69 -10.55
C TYR A 126 -11.46 -8.45 -11.40
N ALA A 127 -10.66 -8.57 -12.46
CA ALA A 127 -10.33 -7.40 -13.27
C ALA A 127 -11.47 -7.06 -14.25
N PRO A 128 -11.77 -5.76 -14.46
CA PRO A 128 -12.72 -5.33 -15.48
C PRO A 128 -12.25 -5.74 -16.88
N GLU A 129 -13.16 -5.84 -17.85
CA GLU A 129 -12.91 -6.37 -19.21
C GLU A 129 -11.73 -5.71 -19.96
N ASP A 130 -11.29 -4.52 -19.52
CA ASP A 130 -10.13 -3.78 -20.05
C ASP A 130 -8.76 -4.23 -19.47
N PHE A 131 -8.72 -5.25 -18.62
CA PHE A 131 -7.47 -5.82 -18.15
C PHE A 131 -6.92 -6.82 -19.18
N ASP A 132 -6.08 -6.35 -20.10
CA ASP A 132 -5.32 -7.23 -20.98
C ASP A 132 -4.19 -7.91 -20.19
N PRO A 133 -4.30 -9.23 -19.90
CA PRO A 133 -3.24 -9.94 -19.20
C PRO A 133 -1.97 -9.99 -20.05
N ALA A 134 -2.05 -9.85 -21.38
CA ALA A 134 -0.90 -9.87 -22.29
C ALA A 134 -0.12 -8.55 -22.33
N ALA A 135 -0.71 -7.43 -21.87
CA ALA A 135 -0.04 -6.13 -21.81
C ALA A 135 1.00 -6.06 -20.68
N CYS A 136 0.75 -6.78 -19.58
CA CYS A 136 1.84 -7.23 -18.73
C CYS A 136 2.49 -8.39 -19.47
N LYS A 137 3.77 -8.29 -19.87
CA LYS A 137 4.50 -9.46 -20.40
C LYS A 137 4.61 -10.53 -19.30
N LEU A 138 3.55 -11.32 -19.16
CA LEU A 138 3.42 -12.50 -18.32
C LEU A 138 4.30 -13.63 -18.86
#